data_AF-A0A969G6W3-F1
#
_entry.id   AF-A0A969G6W3-F1
#
_cell.length_a   1.000
_cell.length_b   1.000
_cell.length_c   1.000
_cell.angle_alpha   90.00
_cell.angle_beta   90.00
_cell.angle_gamma   90.00
#
_symmetry.space_group_name_H-M   'P 1'
#
loop_
_entity.id
_entity.type
_entity.pdbx_description
1 polymer ?
#
loop_
_entity_poly.entity_id
_entity_poly.type
_entity_poly.pdbx_seq_one_letter_code
_entity_poly.pdbx_strand_id
1 'polypeptide(L)'
;MVMIGGLFSQAKSVRAQVSSNPTYCTRPLTSQIVLYVNTPTFTERNWVRGHFPVNVQGNISDCLSGQGSNFTKILGFISRDQALQWQGYFNQNLRTPTYLFPETVVQTPPTPAAPREFKPRRVAWQGYSVLVDYQNNPNLVEGLRAYSSQPIALTSFVGRPYLLVGQHKDTDTAIAMAQQLSSNGYWVFIVKSVDVTLLSDTVY
;
A
#
# COMPACT_ATOMS: atom_id res chain seq x y z
N MET A 1 -8.82 -68.80 -44.57
CA MET A 1 -8.80 -67.33 -44.76
C MET A 1 -9.69 -66.70 -43.71
N VAL A 2 -9.14 -66.18 -42.61
CA VAL A 2 -9.83 -65.25 -41.71
C VAL A 2 -8.76 -64.29 -41.16
N MET A 3 -8.87 -63.03 -41.56
CA MET A 3 -8.04 -61.90 -41.09
C MET A 3 -8.82 -61.19 -39.98
N ILE A 4 -8.27 -61.11 -38.77
CA ILE A 4 -8.83 -60.25 -37.71
C ILE A 4 -7.98 -58.98 -37.69
N GLY A 5 -8.50 -57.94 -38.36
CA GLY A 5 -7.95 -56.59 -38.33
C GLY A 5 -8.36 -55.87 -37.05
N GLY A 6 -7.39 -55.24 -36.39
CA GLY A 6 -7.59 -54.50 -35.14
C GLY A 6 -8.18 -53.10 -35.33
N LEU A 7 -8.58 -52.49 -34.22
CA LEU A 7 -8.87 -51.06 -34.11
C LEU A 7 -8.26 -50.54 -32.80
N PHE A 8 -7.09 -49.91 -32.89
CA PHE A 8 -6.56 -49.04 -31.84
C PHE A 8 -7.16 -47.65 -32.05
N SER A 9 -8.14 -47.27 -31.23
CA SER A 9 -8.66 -45.90 -31.21
C SER A 9 -7.66 -44.98 -30.51
N GLN A 10 -6.93 -44.19 -31.30
CA GLN A 10 -6.10 -43.10 -30.80
C GLN A 10 -7.01 -41.97 -30.30
N ALA A 11 -7.09 -41.79 -28.98
CA ALA A 11 -7.73 -40.62 -28.38
C ALA A 11 -6.89 -39.38 -28.71
N LYS A 12 -7.41 -38.52 -29.59
CA LYS A 12 -6.83 -37.20 -29.87
C LYS A 12 -6.95 -36.35 -28.60
N SER A 13 -5.84 -36.10 -27.93
CA SER A 13 -5.78 -35.15 -26.83
C SER A 13 -5.98 -33.73 -27.38
N VAL A 14 -7.12 -33.13 -27.07
CA VAL A 14 -7.38 -31.71 -27.33
C VAL A 14 -6.66 -30.91 -26.25
N ARG A 15 -5.53 -30.28 -26.59
CA ARG A 15 -4.99 -29.18 -25.79
C ARG A 15 -5.85 -27.96 -26.09
N ALA A 16 -6.59 -27.47 -25.10
CA ALA A 16 -7.20 -26.15 -25.17
C ALA A 16 -6.08 -25.12 -25.34
N GLN A 17 -5.90 -24.59 -26.55
CA GLN A 17 -5.02 -23.44 -26.77
C GLN A 17 -5.81 -22.20 -26.35
N VAL A 18 -5.55 -21.70 -25.14
CA VAL A 18 -5.99 -20.37 -24.74
C VAL A 18 -5.20 -19.37 -25.58
N SER A 19 -5.74 -19.00 -26.75
CA SER A 19 -5.27 -17.85 -27.50
C SER A 19 -5.78 -16.60 -26.80
N SER A 20 -5.00 -16.09 -25.85
CA SER A 20 -5.12 -14.71 -25.38
C SER A 20 -3.83 -14.01 -25.77
N ASN A 21 -3.89 -13.16 -26.79
CA ASN A 21 -2.78 -12.26 -27.08
C ASN A 21 -2.37 -11.54 -25.78
N PRO A 22 -1.09 -11.59 -25.39
CA PRO A 22 -0.64 -10.94 -24.18
C PRO A 22 -0.92 -9.44 -24.25
N THR A 23 -1.56 -8.89 -23.20
CA THR A 23 -1.72 -7.44 -23.09
C THR A 23 -0.37 -6.83 -22.73
N TYR A 24 0.22 -6.05 -23.63
CA TYR A 24 1.53 -5.44 -23.38
C TYR A 24 1.40 -4.13 -22.59
N CYS A 25 2.38 -3.86 -21.71
CA CYS A 25 2.45 -2.60 -21.00
C CYS A 25 2.78 -1.46 -21.98
N THR A 26 1.80 -0.59 -22.24
CA THR A 26 1.97 0.57 -23.11
C THR A 26 2.42 1.79 -22.32
N ARG A 27 3.38 2.56 -22.84
CA ARG A 27 3.69 3.88 -22.26
C ARG A 27 2.44 4.77 -22.35
N PRO A 28 1.94 5.34 -21.24
CA PRO A 28 0.71 6.11 -21.25
C PRO A 28 0.89 7.46 -21.98
N LEU A 29 -0.11 7.86 -22.76
CA LEU A 29 -0.16 9.13 -23.48
C LEU A 29 -0.70 10.21 -22.52
N THR A 30 0.23 11.05 -22.05
CA THR A 30 0.12 12.33 -21.31
C THR A 30 -1.15 12.64 -20.49
N SER A 31 -0.92 12.86 -19.18
CA SER A 31 -1.81 13.25 -18.06
C SER A 31 -2.29 12.13 -17.12
N GLN A 32 -2.28 10.86 -17.55
CA GLN A 32 -2.66 9.76 -16.67
C GLN A 32 -1.47 9.28 -15.83
N ILE A 33 -1.64 9.28 -14.50
CA ILE A 33 -0.66 8.71 -13.57
C ILE A 33 -0.81 7.19 -13.58
N VAL A 34 0.28 6.49 -13.89
CA VAL A 34 0.31 5.03 -14.03
C VAL A 34 1.48 4.47 -13.26
N LEU A 35 1.21 3.49 -12.40
CA LEU A 35 2.23 2.73 -11.69
C LEU A 35 2.27 1.30 -12.23
N TYR A 36 3.46 0.86 -12.64
CA TYR A 36 3.74 -0.52 -13.03
C TYR A 36 4.57 -1.18 -11.94
N VAL A 37 4.09 -2.30 -11.40
CA VAL A 37 4.78 -3.10 -10.37
C VAL A 37 5.20 -4.42 -10.98
N ASN A 38 6.49 -4.77 -10.95
CA ASN A 38 6.95 -6.07 -11.45
C ASN A 38 6.44 -7.19 -10.53
N THR A 39 5.58 -8.05 -11.05
CA THR A 39 4.87 -9.11 -10.29
C THR A 39 4.94 -10.42 -11.06
N PRO A 40 6.10 -11.09 -11.08
CA PRO A 40 6.33 -12.28 -11.90
C PRO A 40 5.42 -13.44 -11.50
N THR A 41 5.12 -13.58 -10.21
CA THR A 41 4.31 -14.67 -9.66
C THR A 41 2.84 -14.29 -9.47
N PHE A 42 1.98 -15.30 -9.47
CA PHE A 42 0.55 -15.13 -9.15
C PHE A 42 0.35 -14.63 -7.72
N THR A 43 1.18 -15.09 -6.78
CA THR A 43 1.16 -14.64 -5.38
C THR A 43 1.41 -13.14 -5.27
N GLU A 44 2.45 -12.62 -5.93
CA GLU A 44 2.75 -11.18 -5.90
C GLU A 44 1.63 -10.36 -6.56
N ARG A 45 1.06 -10.85 -7.67
CA ARG A 45 -0.08 -10.21 -8.33
C ARG A 45 -1.31 -10.13 -7.41
N ASN A 46 -1.63 -11.21 -6.72
CA ASN A 46 -2.74 -11.23 -5.75
C ASN A 46 -2.44 -10.38 -4.52
N TRP A 47 -1.19 -10.36 -4.07
CA TRP A 47 -0.76 -9.54 -2.96
C TRP A 47 -0.91 -8.05 -3.28
N VAL A 48 -0.45 -7.61 -4.45
CA VAL A 48 -0.64 -6.23 -4.93
C VAL A 48 -2.12 -5.88 -4.97
N ARG A 49 -2.96 -6.75 -5.56
CA ARG A 49 -4.42 -6.54 -5.62
C ARG A 49 -5.08 -6.44 -4.25
N GLY A 50 -4.65 -7.26 -3.29
CA GLY A 50 -5.22 -7.31 -1.94
C GLY A 50 -4.77 -6.15 -1.03
N HIS A 51 -3.61 -5.56 -1.29
CA HIS A 51 -3.07 -4.45 -0.50
C HIS A 51 -3.31 -3.08 -1.13
N PHE A 52 -3.88 -3.04 -2.35
CA PHE A 52 -4.19 -1.78 -3.01
C PHE A 52 -5.43 -1.11 -2.41
N PRO A 53 -5.50 0.23 -2.34
CA PRO A 53 -6.55 0.89 -1.61
C PRO A 53 -7.87 0.81 -2.39
N VAL A 54 -8.96 0.63 -1.64
CA VAL A 54 -10.31 0.39 -2.17
C VAL A 54 -10.87 1.55 -3.02
N ASN A 55 -10.29 2.75 -2.93
CA ASN A 55 -10.69 3.91 -3.72
C ASN A 55 -10.12 3.93 -5.15
N VAL A 56 -9.28 2.95 -5.53
CA VAL A 56 -8.68 2.85 -6.87
C VAL A 56 -9.17 1.59 -7.61
N GLN A 57 -10.27 0.99 -7.15
CA GLN A 57 -10.80 -0.33 -7.54
C GLN A 57 -11.07 -0.53 -9.05
N GLY A 58 -11.08 0.52 -9.86
CA GLY A 58 -11.42 0.42 -11.28
C GLY A 58 -10.29 0.00 -12.23
N ASN A 59 -9.01 0.11 -11.86
CA ASN A 59 -7.94 0.09 -12.87
C ASN A 59 -6.66 -0.68 -12.51
N ILE A 60 -6.80 -1.86 -11.89
CA ILE A 60 -5.69 -2.80 -11.75
C ILE A 60 -5.79 -3.85 -12.86
N SER A 61 -4.77 -3.95 -13.70
CA SER A 61 -4.73 -4.93 -14.80
C SER A 61 -3.34 -5.54 -14.90
N ASP A 62 -3.24 -6.79 -15.33
CA ASP A 62 -1.93 -7.38 -15.63
C ASP A 62 -1.49 -6.99 -17.04
N CYS A 63 -0.19 -6.75 -17.23
CA CYS A 63 0.40 -6.57 -18.53
C CYS A 63 1.79 -7.21 -18.61
N LEU A 64 2.23 -7.50 -19.83
CA LEU A 64 3.53 -8.06 -20.12
C LEU A 64 4.45 -6.96 -20.65
N SER A 65 5.69 -6.93 -20.16
CA SER A 65 6.72 -6.10 -20.78
C SER A 65 7.10 -6.66 -22.15
N GLY A 66 7.72 -5.84 -22.99
CA GLY A 66 8.31 -6.31 -24.25
C GLY A 66 9.40 -7.38 -24.08
N GLN A 67 9.91 -7.56 -22.86
CA GLN A 67 10.90 -8.59 -22.48
C GLN A 67 10.26 -9.82 -21.82
N GLY A 68 8.92 -9.89 -21.73
CA GLY A 68 8.21 -11.06 -21.20
C GLY A 68 8.02 -11.10 -19.68
N SER A 69 8.33 -10.01 -18.96
CA SER A 69 8.08 -9.92 -17.51
C SER A 69 6.63 -9.52 -17.22
N ASN A 70 6.02 -10.13 -16.20
CA ASN A 70 4.67 -9.77 -15.77
C ASN A 70 4.69 -8.54 -14.88
N PHE A 71 3.85 -7.57 -15.19
CA PHE A 71 3.62 -6.36 -14.42
C PHE A 71 2.16 -6.26 -14.01
N THR A 72 1.93 -5.72 -12.82
CA THR A 72 0.64 -5.19 -12.42
C THR A 72 0.60 -3.70 -12.77
N LYS A 73 -0.26 -3.33 -13.71
CA LYS A 73 -0.55 -1.94 -14.12
C LYS A 73 -1.65 -1.39 -13.23
N ILE A 74 -1.42 -0.18 -12.74
CA ILE A 74 -2.31 0.50 -11.80
C ILE A 74 -2.57 1.92 -12.29
N LEU A 75 -3.85 2.30 -12.39
CA LEU A 75 -4.31 3.65 -12.75
C LEU A 75 -5.28 4.19 -11.68
N GLY A 76 -5.64 5.47 -11.77
CA GLY A 76 -6.68 6.07 -10.91
C GLY A 76 -6.14 6.76 -9.66
N PHE A 77 -4.83 7.02 -9.62
CA PHE A 77 -4.24 7.88 -8.61
C PHE A 77 -4.78 9.31 -8.74
N ILE A 78 -5.17 9.90 -7.62
CA ILE A 78 -5.75 11.24 -7.51
C ILE A 78 -4.62 12.29 -7.60
N SER A 79 -3.42 11.93 -7.17
CA SER A 79 -2.22 12.75 -7.28
C SER A 79 -0.98 11.91 -7.55
N ARG A 80 0.07 12.55 -8.04
CA ARG A 80 1.37 11.90 -8.28
C ARG A 80 2.02 11.48 -6.97
N ASP A 81 1.88 12.30 -5.92
CA ASP A 81 2.44 12.01 -4.60
C ASP A 81 1.84 10.74 -4.00
N GLN A 82 0.52 10.54 -4.17
CA GLN A 82 -0.12 9.28 -3.82
C GLN A 82 0.53 8.10 -4.55
N ALA A 83 0.77 8.23 -5.86
CA ALA A 83 1.40 7.17 -6.64
C ALA A 83 2.87 6.91 -6.25
N LEU A 84 3.62 7.96 -5.85
CA LEU A 84 4.99 7.84 -5.33
C LEU A 84 5.05 7.12 -3.99
N GLN A 85 4.09 7.38 -3.09
CA GLN A 85 3.98 6.64 -1.83
C GLN A 85 3.75 5.15 -2.06
N TRP A 86 2.84 4.81 -2.98
CA TRP A 86 2.59 3.42 -3.38
C TRP A 86 3.78 2.76 -4.06
N GLN A 87 4.50 3.51 -4.91
CA GLN A 87 5.75 3.07 -5.50
C GLN A 87 6.77 2.69 -4.41
N GLY A 88 6.94 3.56 -3.40
CA GLY A 88 7.81 3.31 -2.26
C GLY A 88 7.39 2.09 -1.43
N TYR A 89 6.10 1.97 -1.13
CA TYR A 89 5.54 0.84 -0.39
C TYR A 89 5.82 -0.50 -1.09
N PHE A 90 5.60 -0.57 -2.40
CA PHE A 90 5.86 -1.79 -3.16
C PHE A 90 7.35 -2.12 -3.30
N ASN A 91 8.20 -1.11 -3.51
CA ASN A 91 9.64 -1.32 -3.52
C ASN A 91 10.16 -1.91 -2.20
N GLN A 92 9.62 -1.46 -1.06
CA GLN A 92 10.04 -1.94 0.25
C GLN A 92 9.52 -3.34 0.59
N ASN A 93 8.26 -3.63 0.26
CA ASN A 93 7.61 -4.90 0.63
C ASN A 93 7.87 -6.04 -0.35
N LEU A 94 7.88 -5.75 -1.66
CA LEU A 94 8.07 -6.76 -2.70
C LEU A 94 9.53 -6.87 -3.17
N ARG A 95 10.38 -5.89 -2.82
CA ARG A 95 11.78 -5.80 -3.29
C ARG A 95 11.89 -5.94 -4.81
N THR A 96 10.86 -5.48 -5.52
CA THR A 96 10.69 -5.61 -6.97
C THR A 96 10.73 -4.23 -7.63
N PRO A 97 11.27 -4.08 -8.84
CA PRO A 97 11.28 -2.79 -9.52
C PRO A 97 9.85 -2.32 -9.84
N THR A 98 9.63 -1.02 -9.66
CA THR A 98 8.38 -0.33 -9.96
C THR A 98 8.65 0.91 -10.82
N TYR A 99 7.74 1.22 -11.74
CA TYR A 99 7.90 2.31 -12.71
C TYR A 99 6.67 3.22 -12.70
N LEU A 100 6.88 4.52 -12.49
CA LEU A 100 5.83 5.53 -12.41
C LEU A 100 5.87 6.46 -13.63
N PHE A 101 4.72 6.66 -14.28
CA PHE A 101 4.57 7.54 -15.43
C PHE A 101 3.58 8.69 -15.19
N PRO A 102 3.76 9.87 -15.82
CA PRO A 102 4.91 10.26 -16.66
C PRO A 102 6.22 10.32 -15.86
N GLU A 103 7.37 10.09 -16.49
CA GLU A 103 8.69 10.30 -15.87
C GLU A 103 8.95 11.82 -15.83
N THR A 104 9.22 12.40 -14.67
CA THR A 104 9.64 13.81 -14.59
C THR A 104 11.09 13.88 -15.02
N VAL A 105 11.35 14.52 -16.17
CA VAL A 105 12.71 14.92 -16.53
C VAL A 105 13.09 16.10 -15.63
N VAL A 106 14.27 16.01 -15.01
CA VAL A 106 14.92 16.95 -14.08
C VAL A 106 14.48 16.84 -12.62
N GLN A 107 15.35 16.11 -11.92
CA GLN A 107 15.62 16.22 -10.49
C GLN A 107 16.01 17.67 -10.15
N THR A 108 15.24 18.35 -9.30
CA THR A 108 15.89 18.65 -8.03
C THR A 108 15.82 17.32 -7.29
N PRO A 109 16.91 16.81 -6.69
CA PRO A 109 16.72 15.89 -5.57
C PRO A 109 15.62 16.54 -4.70
N PRO A 110 14.67 15.80 -4.07
CA PRO A 110 14.19 16.37 -2.83
C PRO A 110 15.47 16.75 -2.12
N THR A 111 15.69 18.04 -1.81
CA THR A 111 16.68 18.40 -0.80
C THR A 111 16.48 17.32 0.23
N PRO A 112 17.48 16.43 0.49
CA PRO A 112 17.25 15.33 1.42
C PRO A 112 16.64 16.02 2.60
N ALA A 113 15.36 15.73 2.92
CA ALA A 113 14.68 16.46 3.97
C ALA A 113 15.64 16.28 5.13
N ALA A 114 16.34 17.37 5.51
CA ALA A 114 17.68 17.27 6.09
C ALA A 114 17.63 16.16 7.10
N PRO A 115 18.42 15.07 6.92
CA PRO A 115 18.10 13.73 7.43
C PRO A 115 17.40 13.92 8.75
N ARG A 116 16.07 13.73 8.78
CA ARG A 116 15.30 13.98 10.00
C ARG A 116 15.92 13.01 10.98
N GLU A 117 16.81 13.55 11.80
CA GLU A 117 17.70 12.74 12.59
C GLU A 117 16.75 11.89 13.41
N PHE A 118 16.84 10.57 13.27
CA PHE A 118 15.95 9.67 13.96
C PHE A 118 16.20 9.89 15.44
N LYS A 119 15.35 10.72 16.03
CA LYS A 119 15.40 11.18 17.42
C LYS A 119 14.13 10.69 18.10
N PRO A 120 14.04 9.38 18.40
CA PRO A 120 12.99 8.88 19.27
C PRO A 120 12.98 9.72 20.53
N ARG A 121 11.84 10.34 20.82
CA ARG A 121 11.67 11.12 22.03
C ARG A 121 10.43 10.66 22.76
N ARG A 122 10.53 10.50 24.08
CA ARG A 122 9.33 10.31 24.87
C ARG A 122 8.45 11.53 24.74
N VAL A 123 7.15 11.29 24.62
CA VAL A 123 6.17 12.36 24.69
C VAL A 123 6.24 12.97 26.08
N ALA A 124 6.69 14.21 26.17
CA ALA A 124 6.83 14.94 27.44
C ALA A 124 5.50 15.52 27.97
N TRP A 125 4.41 15.27 27.24
CA TRP A 125 3.09 15.80 27.54
C TRP A 125 2.35 14.90 28.54
N GLN A 126 1.70 15.52 29.53
CA GLN A 126 0.95 14.83 30.58
C GLN A 126 -0.52 14.67 30.19
N GLY A 127 -1.03 13.44 30.28
CA GLY A 127 -2.41 13.07 29.99
C GLY A 127 -2.49 11.76 29.20
N TYR A 128 -3.46 11.67 28.29
CA TYR A 128 -3.74 10.46 27.51
C TYR A 128 -3.49 10.65 26.02
N SER A 129 -2.85 9.65 25.40
CA SER A 129 -2.67 9.54 23.96
C SER A 129 -3.64 8.52 23.39
N VAL A 130 -4.29 8.87 22.28
CA VAL A 130 -5.13 7.97 21.50
C VAL A 130 -4.30 7.42 20.35
N LEU A 131 -4.03 6.11 20.40
CA LEU A 131 -3.21 5.40 19.44
C LEU A 131 -4.08 4.50 18.55
N VAL A 132 -3.76 4.43 17.26
CA VAL A 132 -4.39 3.52 16.31
C VAL A 132 -3.37 2.48 15.83
N ASP A 133 -3.74 1.21 15.94
CA ASP A 133 -2.98 0.13 15.27
C ASP A 133 -3.28 0.21 13.78
N TYR A 134 -2.26 0.64 13.04
CA TYR A 134 -2.36 0.79 11.59
C TYR A 134 -2.06 -0.50 10.85
N GLN A 135 -1.73 -1.59 11.55
CA GLN A 135 -1.52 -2.93 10.96
C GLN A 135 -0.56 -2.94 9.75
N ASN A 136 0.44 -2.06 9.76
CA ASN A 136 1.37 -1.82 8.64
C ASN A 136 0.71 -1.32 7.33
N ASN A 137 -0.50 -0.76 7.41
CA ASN A 137 -1.23 -0.11 6.32
C ASN A 137 -1.16 1.42 6.45
N PRO A 138 -0.23 2.11 5.76
CA PRO A 138 -0.07 3.55 5.87
C PRO A 138 -1.26 4.35 5.31
N ASN A 139 -2.12 3.75 4.49
CA ASN A 139 -3.27 4.45 3.89
C ASN A 139 -4.35 4.83 4.89
N LEU A 140 -4.30 4.27 6.10
CA LEU A 140 -5.20 4.63 7.19
C LEU A 140 -5.02 6.10 7.62
N VAL A 141 -3.84 6.70 7.39
CA VAL A 141 -3.54 8.08 7.77
C VAL A 141 -4.53 9.07 7.15
N GLU A 142 -4.89 8.92 5.88
CA GLU A 142 -5.83 9.83 5.22
C GLU A 142 -7.23 9.81 5.86
N GLY A 143 -7.74 8.62 6.21
CA GLY A 143 -9.03 8.50 6.89
C GLY A 143 -9.00 9.06 8.32
N LEU A 144 -7.86 8.95 9.00
CA LEU A 144 -7.68 9.43 10.37
C LEU A 144 -7.61 10.96 10.46
N ARG A 145 -7.25 11.67 9.39
CA ARG A 145 -7.18 13.15 9.38
C ARG A 145 -8.53 13.81 9.67
N ALA A 146 -9.63 13.14 9.37
CA ALA A 146 -10.98 13.64 9.68
C ALA A 146 -11.27 13.70 11.19
N TYR A 147 -10.51 12.95 12.00
CA TYR A 147 -10.72 12.81 13.45
C TYR A 147 -9.69 13.56 14.29
N SER A 148 -8.63 14.08 13.66
CA SER A 148 -7.56 14.79 14.35
C SER A 148 -7.33 16.18 13.81
N SER A 149 -7.34 17.16 14.70
CA SER A 149 -6.88 18.52 14.39
C SER A 149 -5.35 18.64 14.41
N GLN A 150 -4.64 17.58 14.83
CA GLN A 150 -3.18 17.53 14.90
C GLN A 150 -2.62 16.65 13.79
N PRO A 151 -1.37 16.88 13.35
CA PRO A 151 -0.70 15.95 12.46
C PRO A 151 -0.64 14.55 13.06
N ILE A 152 -0.99 13.54 12.26
CA ILE A 152 -0.87 12.15 12.68
C ILE A 152 0.61 11.78 12.72
N ALA A 153 1.05 11.31 13.88
CA ALA A 153 2.45 11.06 14.16
C ALA A 153 2.73 9.54 14.26
N LEU A 154 3.94 9.12 13.92
CA LEU A 154 4.36 7.73 14.13
C LEU A 154 4.93 7.58 15.53
N THR A 155 4.42 6.62 16.29
CA THR A 155 4.82 6.36 17.67
C THR A 155 5.15 4.90 17.91
N SER A 156 5.85 4.63 19.00
CA SER A 156 6.07 3.30 19.56
C SER A 156 5.51 3.25 20.97
N PHE A 157 4.74 2.20 21.25
CA PHE A 157 4.26 1.84 22.58
C PHE A 157 4.56 0.36 22.78
N VAL A 158 5.21 0.02 23.90
CA VAL A 158 5.67 -1.35 24.21
C VAL A 158 6.45 -2.03 23.07
N GLY A 159 7.20 -1.23 22.29
CA GLY A 159 8.00 -1.73 21.16
C GLY A 159 7.23 -2.00 19.87
N ARG A 160 5.92 -1.75 19.83
CA ARG A 160 5.08 -1.86 18.63
C ARG A 160 4.77 -0.48 18.04
N PRO A 161 4.78 -0.32 16.70
CA PRO A 161 4.48 0.96 16.08
C PRO A 161 2.97 1.22 16.02
N TYR A 162 2.57 2.48 16.25
CA TYR A 162 1.18 2.95 16.20
C TYR A 162 1.10 4.36 15.62
N LEU A 163 -0.07 4.74 15.13
CA LEU A 163 -0.37 6.12 14.76
C LEU A 163 -0.93 6.87 15.97
N LEU A 164 -0.33 8.02 16.30
CA LEU A 164 -0.87 8.94 17.29
C LEU A 164 -1.86 9.86 16.60
N VAL A 165 -3.13 9.80 17.05
CA VAL A 165 -4.24 10.53 16.43
C VAL A 165 -4.75 11.65 17.35
N GLY A 166 -4.53 11.58 18.66
CA GLY A 166 -4.93 12.65 19.58
C GLY A 166 -4.22 12.60 20.93
N GLN A 167 -4.20 13.74 21.60
CA GLN A 167 -3.67 13.91 22.96
C GLN A 167 -4.64 14.75 23.79
N HIS A 168 -5.09 14.22 24.92
CA HIS A 168 -6.18 14.80 25.74
C HIS A 168 -5.91 14.72 27.22
N LYS A 169 -5.99 15.87 27.92
CA LYS A 169 -5.60 15.99 29.34
C LYS A 169 -6.42 15.08 30.23
N ASP A 170 -7.68 14.91 29.87
CA ASP A 170 -8.71 14.16 30.56
C ASP A 170 -9.00 12.84 29.84
N THR A 171 -9.31 11.81 30.64
CA THR A 171 -9.62 10.48 30.12
C THR A 171 -10.92 10.48 29.33
N ASP A 172 -11.91 11.31 29.71
CA ASP A 172 -13.25 11.30 29.11
C ASP A 172 -13.20 11.75 27.65
N THR A 173 -12.46 12.81 27.33
CA THR A 173 -12.25 13.24 25.94
C THR A 173 -11.47 12.19 25.13
N ALA A 174 -10.47 11.54 25.74
CA ALA A 174 -9.74 10.45 25.08
C ALA A 174 -10.64 9.23 24.79
N ILE A 175 -11.54 8.88 25.71
CA ILE A 175 -12.53 7.80 25.55
C ILE A 175 -13.52 8.15 24.45
N ALA A 176 -14.05 9.38 24.43
CA ALA A 176 -14.98 9.82 23.39
C ALA A 176 -14.34 9.71 22.00
N MET A 177 -13.10 10.16 21.84
CA MET A 177 -12.36 10.02 20.58
C MET A 177 -12.12 8.56 20.22
N ALA A 178 -11.70 7.72 21.18
CA ALA A 178 -11.48 6.31 20.94
C ALA A 178 -12.75 5.56 20.54
N GLN A 179 -13.90 5.90 21.14
CA GLN A 179 -15.21 5.37 20.77
C GLN A 179 -15.61 5.79 19.37
N GLN A 180 -15.40 7.05 19.01
CA GLN A 180 -15.68 7.55 17.66
C GLN A 180 -14.83 6.82 16.62
N LEU A 181 -13.52 6.68 16.85
CA LEU A 181 -12.62 5.94 15.97
C LEU A 181 -12.99 4.44 15.90
N SER A 182 -13.27 3.80 17.03
CA SER A 182 -13.65 2.39 17.08
C SER A 182 -14.97 2.12 16.33
N SER A 183 -15.94 3.03 16.46
CA SER A 183 -17.22 2.94 15.73
C SER A 183 -17.05 3.07 14.21
N ASN A 184 -15.94 3.65 13.75
CA ASN A 184 -15.56 3.76 12.34
C ASN A 184 -14.57 2.66 11.89
N GLY A 185 -14.41 1.60 12.69
CA GLY A 185 -13.65 0.40 12.32
C GLY A 185 -12.16 0.46 12.60
N TYR A 186 -11.68 1.51 13.29
CA TYR A 186 -10.27 1.59 13.70
C TYR A 186 -10.01 0.75 14.96
N TRP A 187 -8.84 0.13 15.04
CA TRP A 187 -8.35 -0.51 16.26
C TRP A 187 -7.61 0.53 17.10
N VAL A 188 -8.13 0.84 18.29
CA VAL A 188 -7.72 2.01 19.07
C VAL A 188 -7.33 1.61 20.49
N PHE A 189 -6.32 2.29 21.02
CA PHE A 189 -5.84 2.15 22.39
C PHE A 189 -5.70 3.53 23.02
N ILE A 190 -6.05 3.62 24.30
CA ILE A 190 -5.78 4.81 25.12
C ILE A 190 -4.64 4.44 26.05
N VAL A 191 -3.60 5.27 26.07
CA VAL A 191 -2.42 5.07 26.91
C VAL A 191 -2.06 6.37 27.60
N LYS A 192 -1.33 6.30 28.71
CA LYS A 192 -0.71 7.52 29.27
C LYS A 192 0.33 8.02 28.29
N SER A 193 0.32 9.31 28.00
CA SER A 193 1.19 9.88 26.97
C SER A 193 2.68 9.71 27.28
N VAL A 194 3.05 9.73 28.56
CA VAL A 194 4.44 9.53 29.03
C VAL A 194 5.02 8.15 28.68
N ASP A 195 4.17 7.17 28.36
CA ASP A 195 4.56 5.82 27.97
C ASP A 195 4.79 5.69 26.46
N VAL A 196 4.50 6.74 25.69
CA VAL A 196 4.61 6.77 24.24
C VAL A 196 5.94 7.36 23.81
N THR A 197 6.62 6.67 22.90
CA THR A 197 7.80 7.18 22.20
C THR A 197 7.40 7.71 20.84
N LEU A 198 7.65 8.98 20.57
CA LEU A 198 7.47 9.57 19.25
C LEU A 198 8.65 9.19 18.35
N LEU A 199 8.35 8.58 17.20
CA LEU A 199 9.33 8.15 16.20
C LEU A 199 9.44 9.17 15.05
N SER A 200 8.32 9.77 14.66
CA SER A 200 8.25 10.87 13.69
C SER A 200 7.06 11.78 14.01
N ASP A 201 7.27 13.08 13.90
CA ASP A 201 6.26 14.13 14.12
C ASP A 201 5.11 14.12 13.10
N THR A 202 5.32 13.49 11.93
CA THR A 202 4.28 13.41 10.89
C THR A 202 4.53 12.17 10.04
N VAL A 203 3.45 11.51 9.64
CA VAL A 203 3.44 10.45 8.63
C VAL A 203 2.85 11.03 7.35
N TYR A 204 3.64 11.06 6.27
CA TYR A 204 3.23 11.60 4.96
C TYR A 204 2.72 10.48 4.07
#